data_AF-A0A927GFH1-F1
#
_entry.id   AF-A0A927GFH1-F1
#
_cell.length_a   1.000
_cell.length_b   1.000
_cell.length_c   1.000
_cell.angle_alpha   90.00
_cell.angle_beta   90.00
_cell.angle_gamma   90.00
#
_symmetry.space_group_name_H-M   'P 1'
#
loop_
_entity.id
_entity.type
_entity.pdbx_description
1 polymer ?
#
loop_
_entity_poly.entity_id
_entity_poly.type
_entity_poly.pdbx_seq_one_letter_code
_entity_poly.pdbx_strand_id
1 'polypeptide(L)' 'MQYCIYLLFQEYIVELYWIEPGKPTQNAYIERFNRTFRREVLDAHVFTSIKQVRQIVNAWLMEYNT' A
#
# COMPACT_ATOMS: atom_id res chain seq x y z
N MET A 1 7.49 14.41 2.70
CA MET A 1 6.40 13.41 2.69
C MET A 1 5.30 13.76 3.70
N GLN A 2 5.62 14.00 4.98
CA GLN A 2 4.65 14.38 6.01
C GLN A 2 3.92 15.71 5.74
N TYR A 3 4.60 16.70 5.15
CA TYR A 3 3.97 17.97 4.75
C TYR A 3 2.94 17.83 3.62
N CYS A 4 3.19 16.99 2.61
CA CYS A 4 2.23 16.78 1.52
C CYS A 4 0.97 16.07 2.00
N ILE A 5 1.14 15.11 2.91
CA ILE A 5 0.04 14.41 3.58
C ILE A 5 -0.79 15.41 4.39
N TYR A 6 -0.15 16.31 5.16
CA TYR A 6 -0.84 17.36 5.92
C TYR A 6 -1.65 18.33 5.02
N LEU A 7 -1.09 18.75 3.88
CA LEU A 7 -1.77 19.64 2.94
C LEU A 7 -3.01 18.97 2.31
N LEU A 8 -2.93 17.69 1.94
CA LEU A 8 -4.06 16.90 1.44
C LEU A 8 -5.22 16.82 2.46
N PHE A 9 -4.92 16.80 3.77
CA PHE A 9 -5.97 16.83 4.81
C PHE A 9 -6.65 18.19 4.98
N GLN A 10 -5.99 19.29 4.65
CA GLN A 10 -6.65 20.60 4.70
C GLN A 10 -7.66 20.75 3.55
N GLU A 11 -7.47 20.03 2.45
CA GLU A 11 -8.34 20.06 1.27
C GLU A 11 -9.53 19.09 1.38
N TYR A 12 -9.43 18.03 2.19
CA TYR A 12 -10.47 17.00 2.34
C TYR A 12 -10.75 16.70 3.82
N ILE A 13 -12.01 16.51 4.19
CA ILE A 13 -12.40 16.15 5.57
C ILE A 13 -12.04 14.66 5.81
N VAL A 14 -10.77 14.40 6.15
CA VAL A 14 -10.27 13.07 6.49
C VAL A 14 -9.57 13.15 7.85
N GLU A 15 -9.93 12.25 8.76
CA GLU A 15 -9.32 12.16 10.08
C GLU A 15 -8.03 11.33 10.07
N LEU A 16 -7.04 11.79 10.84
CA LEU A 16 -5.75 11.12 11.01
C LEU A 16 -5.77 10.18 12.20
N TYR A 17 -5.53 8.90 11.94
CA TYR A 17 -5.32 7.89 12.96
C TYR A 17 -3.87 7.38 12.91
N TRP A 18 -3.13 7.61 13.99
CA TRP A 18 -1.77 7.13 14.15
C TRP A 18 -1.76 5.74 14.78
N ILE A 19 -0.82 4.91 14.34
CA ILE A 19 -0.54 3.63 15.01
C ILE A 19 0.14 3.95 16.34
N GLU A 20 -0.45 3.47 17.43
CA GLU A 20 0.10 3.64 18.76
C GLU A 20 1.31 2.71 18.95
N PRO A 21 2.42 3.21 19.53
CA PRO A 21 3.56 2.36 19.88
C PRO A 21 3.11 1.17 20.75
N GLY A 22 3.56 -0.03 20.40
CA GLY A 22 3.22 -1.26 21.13
C GLY A 22 1.85 -1.85 20.82
N LYS A 23 1.08 -1.29 19.84
CA LYS A 23 -0.19 -1.87 19.37
C LYS A 23 -0.08 -2.41 17.94
N PRO A 24 0.60 -3.56 17.72
CA PRO A 24 0.83 -4.11 16.38
C PRO A 24 -0.45 -4.45 15.62
N THR A 25 -1.54 -4.75 16.33
CA THR A 25 -2.84 -5.06 15.72
C THR A 25 -3.44 -3.90 14.93
N GLN A 26 -3.08 -2.64 15.25
CA GLN A 26 -3.53 -1.46 14.49
C GLN A 26 -2.96 -1.41 13.07
N ASN A 27 -1.84 -2.10 12.81
CA ASN A 27 -1.20 -2.17 11.50
C ASN A 27 -1.42 -3.52 10.79
N ALA A 28 -2.11 -4.47 11.43
CA ALA A 28 -2.17 -5.86 10.95
C ALA A 28 -2.74 -6.00 9.54
N TYR A 29 -3.70 -5.16 9.15
CA TYR A 29 -4.26 -5.18 7.80
C TYR A 29 -3.23 -4.79 6.73
N ILE A 30 -2.50 -3.70 6.96
CA ILE A 30 -1.45 -3.22 6.05
C ILE A 30 -0.29 -4.21 6.00
N GLU A 31 0.09 -4.81 7.12
CA GLU A 31 1.13 -5.84 7.17
C GLU A 31 0.75 -7.09 6.37
N ARG A 32 -0.52 -7.53 6.48
CA ARG A 32 -1.04 -8.64 5.68
C ARG A 32 -0.99 -8.30 4.19
N PHE A 33 -1.50 -7.12 3.81
CA PHE A 33 -1.46 -6.66 2.42
C PHE A 33 -0.03 -6.64 1.87
N ASN A 34 0.90 -6.01 2.58
CA ASN A 34 2.30 -5.91 2.16
C ASN A 34 2.97 -7.29 2.02
N ARG A 35 2.63 -8.22 2.90
CA ARG A 35 3.15 -9.60 2.83
C ARG A 35 2.65 -10.32 1.59
N THR A 36 1.36 -10.21 1.28
CA THR A 36 0.77 -10.81 0.07
C THR A 36 1.36 -10.17 -1.18
N PHE A 37 1.35 -8.83 -1.27
CA PHE A 37 1.91 -8.10 -2.41
C PHE A 37 3.37 -8.47 -2.68
N ARG A 38 4.18 -8.58 -1.62
CA ARG A 38 5.58 -8.99 -1.76
C ARG A 38 5.71 -10.36 -2.41
N ARG A 39 4.99 -11.35 -1.91
CA ARG A 39 5.09 -12.73 -2.39
C ARG A 39 4.54 -12.91 -3.81
N GLU A 40 3.39 -12.30 -4.08
CA GLU A 40 2.63 -12.57 -5.32
C GLU A 40 3.03 -11.65 -6.46
N VAL A 41 3.61 -10.47 -6.16
CA VAL A 41 4.03 -9.52 -7.19
C VAL A 41 5.55 -9.41 -7.23
N LEU A 42 6.17 -9.00 -6.13
CA LEU A 42 7.60 -8.61 -6.13
C LEU A 42 8.54 -9.81 -6.22
N ASP A 43 8.27 -10.88 -5.48
CA ASP A 43 9.10 -12.08 -5.46
C ASP A 43 8.80 -13.00 -6.67
N ALA A 44 7.59 -12.90 -7.24
CA ALA A 44 7.15 -13.74 -8.36
C ALA A 44 7.61 -13.25 -9.74
N HIS A 45 8.06 -12.00 -9.87
CA HIS A 45 8.37 -11.38 -11.16
C HIS A 45 9.76 -10.72 -11.16
N VAL A 46 10.47 -10.88 -12.27
CA VAL A 46 11.64 -10.04 -12.58
C VAL A 46 11.20 -8.91 -13.49
N PHE A 47 11.41 -7.67 -13.05
CA PHE A 47 11.00 -6.49 -13.80
C PHE A 47 12.14 -5.92 -14.65
N THR A 48 11.81 -5.51 -15.86
CA THR A 48 12.75 -4.88 -16.80
C THR A 48 12.41 -3.40 -17.06
N SER A 49 11.22 -2.94 -16.65
CA SER A 49 10.81 -1.54 -16.76
C SER A 49 9.70 -1.17 -15.77
N ILE A 50 9.59 0.12 -15.43
CA ILE A 50 8.49 0.65 -14.59
C ILE A 50 7.13 0.44 -15.25
N LYS A 51 7.06 0.48 -16.60
CA LYS A 51 5.82 0.24 -17.34
C LYS A 51 5.31 -1.18 -17.08
N GLN A 52 6.20 -2.17 -17.12
CA GLN A 52 5.87 -3.56 -16.82
C GLN A 52 5.39 -3.72 -15.37
N VAL A 53 6.08 -3.11 -14.40
CA VAL A 53 5.67 -3.11 -12.98
C VAL A 53 4.23 -2.62 -12.84
N ARG A 54 3.90 -1.46 -13.43
CA ARG A 54 2.56 -0.87 -13.36
C ARG A 54 1.48 -1.78 -13.93
N GLN A 55 1.75 -2.44 -15.05
CA GLN A 55 0.78 -3.35 -15.68
C GLN A 55 0.49 -4.56 -14.78
N ILE A 56 1.53 -5.21 -14.25
CA ILE A 56 1.39 -6.37 -13.37
C ILE A 56 0.68 -5.97 -12.07
N VAL A 57 1.09 -4.86 -11.44
CA VAL A 57 0.48 -4.36 -10.20
C VAL A 57 -1.01 -4.04 -10.41
N ASN A 58 -1.38 -3.40 -11.52
CA ASN A 58 -2.78 -3.07 -11.78
C ASN A 58 -3.65 -4.33 -11.96
N ALA A 59 -3.15 -5.34 -12.68
CA ALA A 59 -3.86 -6.61 -12.83
C ALA A 59 -4.04 -7.31 -11.48
N TRP A 60 -2.96 -7.42 -10.71
CA TRP A 60 -2.99 -8.01 -9.38
C TRP A 60 -3.91 -7.26 -8.41
N LEU A 61 -3.96 -5.92 -8.47
CA LEU A 61 -4.88 -5.12 -7.65
C LEU A 61 -6.35 -5.40 -7.97
N MET A 62 -6.70 -5.68 -9.22
CA MET A 62 -8.06 -6.08 -9.58
C MET A 62 -8.40 -7.46 -9.00
N GLU A 63 -7.47 -8.41 -9.07
CA GLU A 63 -7.63 -9.75 -8.52
C GLU A 63 -7.72 -9.74 -6.98
N TYR A 64 -6.86 -8.98 -6.30
CA TYR A 64 -6.83 -8.90 -4.84
C TYR A 64 -8.11 -8.28 -4.24
N ASN A 65 -8.77 -7.39 -4.98
CA ASN A 65 -9.98 -6.68 -4.52
C ASN A 65 -11.30 -7.28 -5.03
N THR A 66 -11.26 -8.46 -5.67
CA THR A 66 -12.45 -9.22 -6.07
C THR A 66 -12.81 -10.23 -4.98
#